data_AF-A0A3L7X5T8-F1
#
_entry.id   AF-A0A3L7X5T8-F1
#
_cell.length_a   1.000
_cell.length_b   1.000
_cell.length_c   1.000
_cell.angle_alpha   90.00
_cell.angle_beta   90.00
_cell.angle_gamma   90.00
#
_symmetry.space_group_name_H-M   'P 1'
#
loop_
_entity.id
_entity.type
_entity.pdbx_description
1 polymer ?
#
loop_
_entity_poly.entity_id
_entity_poly.type
_entity_poly.pdbx_seq_one_letter_code
_entity_poly.pdbx_strand_id
1 'polypeptide(L)' 'MSTARCAFCTATPLRELAVSSWTTDPEDRSRLTILLCGKHMVRVQKAGPKGYAHGEEKFKAGFW' A
#
# COMPACT_ATOMS: atom_id res chain seq x y z
N MET A 1 -14.16 10.77 16.71
CA MET A 1 -12.86 10.61 16.01
C MET A 1 -12.93 9.32 15.22
N SER A 2 -12.87 9.38 13.89
CA SER A 2 -12.79 8.19 13.04
C SER A 2 -11.51 7.43 13.39
N THR A 3 -11.65 6.22 13.93
CA THR A 3 -10.50 5.36 14.20
C THR A 3 -9.83 5.06 12.86
N ALA A 4 -8.57 5.48 12.73
CA ALA A 4 -7.74 5.14 11.59
C ALA A 4 -7.82 3.62 11.32
N ARG A 5 -8.03 3.22 10.06
CA ARG A 5 -8.10 1.82 9.63
C ARG A 5 -7.02 1.53 8.61
N CYS A 6 -6.62 0.28 8.53
CA CYS A 6 -5.74 -0.19 7.45
C CYS A 6 -6.38 0.12 6.08
N ALA A 7 -5.58 0.58 5.12
CA ALA A 7 -6.07 0.91 3.78
C ALA A 7 -6.65 -0.31 3.05
N PHE A 8 -6.16 -1.52 3.37
CA PHE A 8 -6.58 -2.76 2.71
C PHE A 8 -7.53 -3.64 3.54
N CYS A 9 -7.81 -3.29 4.80
CA CYS A 9 -8.73 -4.06 5.64
C CYS A 9 -9.24 -3.24 6.84
N THR A 10 -10.12 -3.82 7.65
CA THR A 10 -10.71 -3.13 8.79
C THR A 10 -9.86 -3.14 10.07
N ALA A 11 -8.68 -3.77 10.05
CA ALA A 11 -7.81 -3.87 11.22
C ALA A 11 -7.19 -2.52 11.60
N THR A 12 -6.83 -2.38 12.87
CA THR A 12 -6.10 -1.22 13.38
C THR A 12 -4.75 -1.10 12.64
N PRO A 13 -4.44 0.08 12.08
CA PRO A 13 -3.19 0.30 11.39
C PRO A 13 -2.04 0.35 12.40
N LEU A 14 -0.88 -0.14 11.98
CA LEU A 14 0.32 -0.13 12.80
C LEU A 14 1.09 1.18 12.58
N ARG A 15 1.36 1.48 11.31
CA ARG A 15 2.13 2.65 10.86
C ARG A 15 1.70 3.09 9.48
N GLU A 16 2.05 4.32 9.16
CA GLU A 16 1.99 4.87 7.81
C GLU A 16 3.13 4.32 6.95
N LEU A 17 2.83 4.05 5.69
CA LEU A 17 3.79 3.59 4.69
C LEU A 17 3.65 4.40 3.40
N ALA A 18 4.77 4.97 2.98
CA ALA A 18 4.97 5.54 1.67
C ALA A 18 4.90 4.45 0.58
N VAL A 19 4.00 4.62 -0.39
CA VAL A 19 3.80 3.68 -1.48
C VAL A 19 3.70 4.38 -2.84
N SER A 20 4.13 3.69 -3.88
CA SER A 20 3.72 3.97 -5.25
C SER A 20 2.52 3.09 -5.60
N SER A 21 1.42 3.68 -6.11
CA SER A 21 0.28 2.93 -6.67
C SER A 21 0.15 3.14 -8.18
N TRP A 22 -0.30 2.10 -8.89
CA TRP A 22 -0.63 2.16 -10.32
C TRP A 22 -1.67 1.10 -10.66
N THR A 23 -2.45 1.31 -11.72
CA THR A 23 -3.46 0.33 -12.16
C THR A 23 -2.88 -0.62 -13.20
N THR A 24 -2.58 -0.10 -14.38
CA THR A 24 -2.18 -0.88 -15.55
C THR A 24 -0.69 -0.73 -15.85
N ASP A 25 -0.22 0.51 -15.93
CA ASP A 25 1.16 0.84 -16.31
C ASP A 25 2.01 1.22 -15.08
N PRO A 26 3.10 0.50 -14.77
CA PRO A 26 4.03 0.88 -13.71
C PRO A 26 4.74 2.23 -13.92
N GLU A 27 4.75 2.78 -15.13
CA GLU A 27 5.32 4.10 -15.42
C GLU A 27 4.40 5.24 -15.00
N ASP A 28 3.07 5.04 -15.04
CA ASP A 28 2.05 6.00 -14.57
C ASP A 28 1.67 5.76 -13.10
N ARG A 29 2.66 5.87 -12.22
CA ARG A 29 2.51 5.58 -10.79
C ARG A 29 2.30 6.84 -9.95
N SER A 30 1.26 6.81 -9.14
CA SER A 30 0.94 7.83 -8.14
C SER A 30 1.68 7.58 -6.82
N ARG A 31 2.04 8.67 -6.12
CA ARG A 31 2.73 8.61 -4.83
C ARG A 31 1.74 8.90 -3.71
N LEU A 32 1.59 7.96 -2.78
CA LEU A 32 0.66 8.07 -1.67
C LEU A 32 1.30 7.61 -0.36
N THR A 33 0.72 8.05 0.76
CA THR A 33 1.01 7.50 2.08
C THR A 33 -0.24 6.82 2.59
N ILE A 34 -0.15 5.53 2.92
CA ILE A 34 -1.28 4.73 3.40
C ILE A 34 -1.00 4.15 4.78
N LEU A 35 -2.04 4.07 5.60
CA LEU A 35 -2.00 3.39 6.90
C LEU A 35 -2.17 1.89 6.70
N LEU A 36 -1.22 1.08 7.17
CA LEU A 36 -1.30 -0.39 7.03
C LEU A 36 -1.19 -1.08 8.37
N CYS A 37 -1.95 -2.16 8.54
CA CYS A 37 -1.70 -3.12 9.62
C CYS A 37 -0.41 -3.90 9.33
N GLY A 38 0.22 -4.50 10.36
CA GLY A 38 1.50 -5.21 10.20
C GLY A 38 1.46 -6.31 9.13
N LYS A 39 0.33 -7.02 8.99
CA LYS A 39 0.17 -8.07 7.97
C LYS A 39 0.24 -7.52 6.55
N HIS A 40 -0.46 -6.43 6.26
CA HIS A 40 -0.47 -5.82 4.93
C HIS A 40 0.82 -5.07 4.64
N MET A 41 1.42 -4.42 5.63
CA MET A 41 2.73 -3.79 5.50
C MET A 41 3.79 -4.80 5.02
N VAL A 42 3.87 -5.97 5.67
CA VAL A 42 4.80 -7.03 5.28
C VAL A 42 4.51 -7.55 3.86
N ARG A 43 3.23 -7.65 3.47
CA ARG A 43 2.85 -8.06 2.10
C ARG A 43 3.32 -7.06 1.05
N VAL A 44 3.11 -5.76 1.27
CA VAL A 44 3.56 -4.71 0.35
C VAL A 44 5.08 -4.67 0.25
N GLN A 45 5.78 -4.79 1.39
CA GLN A 45 7.25 -4.82 1.40
C GLN A 45 7.81 -6.05 0.69
N LYS A 46 7.17 -7.23 0.84
CA LYS A 46 7.59 -8.48 0.18
C LYS A 46 7.21 -8.57 -1.30
N ALA A 47 6.26 -7.74 -1.78
CA ALA A 47 5.83 -7.79 -3.17
C ALA A 47 6.91 -7.31 -4.16
N GLY A 48 7.90 -6.55 -3.67
CA GLY A 48 9.07 -6.14 -4.45
C GLY A 48 8.69 -5.33 -5.70
N PRO A 49 9.35 -5.52 -6.84
CA PRO A 49 9.12 -4.72 -8.04
C PRO A 49 7.75 -4.95 -8.70
N LYS A 50 7.10 -6.09 -8.45
CA LYS A 50 5.78 -6.40 -9.04
C LYS A 50 4.63 -5.64 -8.38
N GLY A 51 4.83 -5.12 -7.17
CA GLY A 51 3.78 -4.50 -6.36
C GLY A 51 2.78 -5.51 -5.80
N TYR A 52 2.14 -5.15 -4.71
CA TYR A 52 1.05 -5.89 -4.08
C TYR A 52 -0.28 -5.47 -4.72
N ALA A 53 -0.98 -6.40 -5.36
CA ALA A 53 -2.28 -6.12 -5.95
C ALA A 53 -3.37 -6.03 -4.88
N HIS A 54 -4.15 -4.94 -4.92
CA HIS A 54 -5.33 -4.75 -4.09
C HIS A 54 -6.40 -3.99 -4.88
N GLY A 55 -7.49 -4.68 -5.21
CA GLY A 55 -8.46 -4.17 -6.17
C GLY A 55 -7.85 -4.09 -7.57
N GLU A 56 -8.08 -2.98 -8.27
CA GLU A 56 -7.52 -2.68 -9.59
C GLU A 56 -6.12 -2.06 -9.52
N GLU A 57 -5.68 -1.67 -8.32
CA GLU A 57 -4.39 -1.03 -8.09
C GLU A 57 -3.33 -2.01 -7.58
N LYS A 58 -2.08 -1.69 -7.90
CA LYS A 58 -0.88 -2.33 -7.37
C LYS A 58 -0.13 -1.33 -6.51
N PHE A 59 0.33 -1.77 -5.35
CA PHE A 59 1.02 -0.94 -4.37
C PHE A 59 2.44 -1.45 -4.13
N LYS A 60 3.44 -0.58 -4.24
CA LYS A 60 4.84 -0.90 -3.94
C LYS A 60 5.34 -0.03 -2.81
N ALA A 61 6.05 -0.63 -1.86
CA ALA A 61 6.68 0.11 -0.77
C ALA A 61 7.84 0.97 -1.29
N GLY A 62 7.90 2.21 -0.79
CA GLY A 62 8.95 3.17 -1.10
C GLY A 62 8.67 4.01 -2.34
N PHE A 63 9.36 5.14 -2.43
CA PHE A 63 9.34 6.04 -3.56
C PHE A 63 10.60 5.79 -4.39
N TRP A 64 10.44 5.32 -5.63
CA TRP A 64 11.52 5.19 -6.61
C TRP A 64 11.15 5.97 -7.85
#